data_AF-A0A6A6A747-F1
#
_entry.id   AF-A0A6A6A747-F1
#
_cell.length_a   1.000
_cell.length_b   1.000
_cell.length_c   1.000
_cell.angle_alpha   90.00
_cell.angle_beta   90.00
_cell.angle_gamma   90.00
#
_symmetry.space_group_name_H-M   'P 1'
#
loop_
_entity.id
_entity.type
_entity.pdbx_description
1 polymer ?
#
loop_
_entity_poly.entity_id
_entity_poly.type
_entity_poly.pdbx_seq_one_letter_code
_entity_poly.pdbx_strand_id
1 'polypeptide(L)'
;MSLSDQIAALQVELAVATELVEWRNHLLELETERANHAMERLALEQASREDDSRRAVALVQSLNGQVTALRGQNTRLMRMFEDELRKQSQPPRAAMPASFDGGIWPGQVQQHVNMHMRPENWGPGGPMQQAGLFNQFQTMSDGDMQQAGLFNQFQTADPQLLQVGYGSSSGSTAQVQPSMQPPRMQFPNVQPPVQPAPPVQPAPKVAIPRLPDRNASSSSRSAPTTRGRRSRLPPAPRRVVACIHCRNNWWADTCDDGEPCQNCALTHGKQDCMRQRCKNNYARGTCTYKDCKGTHEGDERYRNVAPTGVWGLSLIDRRNAVPSPVQVLRDRARAAEATAAAARAAAAGPGNGVGRVMGRTALTIEN
;
A
#
# COMPACT_ATOMS: atom_id res chain seq x y z
N MET A 1 40.12 24.83 -65.83
CA MET A 1 39.26 25.55 -64.88
C MET A 1 39.91 26.88 -64.56
N SER A 2 39.15 27.96 -64.62
CA SER A 2 39.62 29.27 -64.18
C SER A 2 39.66 29.34 -62.65
N LEU A 3 40.41 30.29 -62.09
CA LEU A 3 40.39 30.58 -60.64
C LEU A 3 38.97 30.90 -60.16
N SER A 4 38.16 31.56 -60.99
CA SER A 4 36.76 31.88 -60.69
C SER A 4 35.91 30.62 -60.50
N ASP A 5 36.12 29.59 -61.31
CA ASP A 5 35.38 28.32 -61.20
C ASP A 5 35.74 27.57 -59.90
N GLN A 6 37.00 27.66 -59.47
CA GLN A 6 37.46 27.06 -58.20
C GLN A 6 36.85 27.77 -56.99
N ILE A 7 36.76 29.10 -57.03
CA ILE A 7 36.12 29.89 -55.95
C ILE A 7 34.63 29.57 -55.87
N ALA A 8 33.93 29.49 -57.01
CA ALA A 8 32.51 29.14 -57.02
C ALA A 8 32.27 27.72 -56.48
N ALA A 9 33.11 26.74 -56.82
CA ALA A 9 33.03 25.39 -56.28
C ALA A 9 33.22 25.37 -54.74
N LEU A 10 34.23 26.07 -54.22
CA LEU A 10 34.47 26.17 -52.78
C LEU A 10 33.34 26.87 -52.03
N GLN A 11 32.67 27.85 -52.64
CA GLN A 11 31.51 28.51 -52.05
C GLN A 11 30.32 27.56 -51.90
N VAL A 12 30.09 26.69 -52.88
CA VAL A 12 29.04 25.65 -52.79
C VAL A 12 29.38 24.62 -51.72
N GLU A 13 30.64 24.16 -51.66
CA GLU A 13 31.08 23.23 -50.61
C GLU A 13 30.94 23.83 -49.21
N LEU A 14 31.30 25.11 -49.04
CA LEU A 14 31.14 25.82 -47.78
C LEU A 14 29.66 25.95 -47.38
N ALA A 15 28.77 26.30 -48.33
CA ALA A 15 27.34 26.40 -48.06
C ALA A 15 26.74 25.06 -47.59
N VAL A 16 27.08 23.96 -48.28
CA VAL A 16 26.64 22.61 -47.88
C VAL A 16 27.20 22.23 -46.50
N ALA A 17 28.46 22.57 -46.22
CA ALA A 17 29.07 22.31 -44.92
C ALA A 17 28.36 23.09 -43.78
N THR A 18 27.96 24.34 -44.03
CA THR A 18 27.19 25.14 -43.06
C THR A 18 25.84 24.51 -42.76
N GLU A 19 25.07 24.12 -43.80
CA GLU A 19 23.77 23.46 -43.61
C GLU A 19 23.90 22.13 -42.84
N LEU A 20 24.95 21.34 -43.11
CA LEU A 20 25.21 20.10 -42.38
C LEU A 20 25.52 20.33 -40.89
N VAL A 21 26.25 21.40 -40.57
CA VAL A 21 26.55 21.77 -39.17
C VAL A 21 25.28 22.23 -38.46
N GLU A 22 24.44 23.04 -39.10
CA GLU A 22 23.15 23.47 -38.55
C GLU A 22 22.23 22.28 -38.28
N TRP A 23 22.11 21.36 -39.25
CA TRP A 23 21.31 20.15 -39.09
C TRP A 23 21.81 19.26 -37.95
N ARG A 24 23.14 19.11 -37.82
CA ARG A 24 23.75 18.36 -36.71
C ARG A 24 23.44 19.01 -35.35
N ASN A 25 23.51 20.33 -35.26
CA ASN A 25 23.19 21.04 -34.02
C ASN A 25 21.70 20.87 -33.66
N HIS A 26 20.81 20.94 -34.64
CA HIS A 26 19.39 20.71 -34.42
C HIS A 26 19.08 19.28 -33.94
N LEU A 27 19.78 18.27 -34.49
CA LEU A 27 19.67 16.90 -33.99
C LEU A 27 20.14 16.75 -32.55
N LEU A 28 21.27 17.38 -32.20
CA LEU A 28 21.78 17.37 -30.82
C LEU A 28 20.79 18.03 -29.83
N GLU A 29 20.15 19.11 -30.25
CA GLU A 29 19.10 19.77 -29.46
C GLU A 29 17.91 18.84 -29.22
N LEU A 30 17.40 18.18 -30.28
CA LEU A 30 16.32 17.19 -30.18
C LEU A 30 16.67 15.98 -29.30
N GLU A 31 17.91 15.48 -29.38
CA GLU A 31 18.38 14.41 -28.51
C GLU A 31 18.45 14.85 -27.05
N THR A 32 18.88 16.08 -26.80
CA THR A 32 18.93 16.67 -25.45
C THR A 32 17.53 16.86 -24.88
N GLU A 33 16.57 17.34 -25.67
CA GLU A 33 15.16 17.46 -25.26
C GLU A 33 14.54 16.10 -24.93
N ARG A 34 14.80 15.07 -25.76
CA ARG A 34 14.36 13.70 -25.48
C ARG A 34 14.96 13.15 -24.19
N ALA A 35 16.25 13.41 -23.95
CA ALA A 35 16.92 13.00 -22.71
C ALA A 35 16.31 13.71 -21.49
N ASN A 36 16.04 15.02 -21.58
CA ASN A 36 15.40 15.78 -20.52
C ASN A 36 13.99 15.26 -20.19
N HIS A 37 13.16 15.01 -21.20
CA HIS A 37 11.84 14.40 -20.98
C HIS A 37 11.91 12.99 -20.39
N ALA A 38 12.91 12.19 -20.79
CA ALA A 38 13.12 10.88 -20.19
C ALA A 38 13.51 10.98 -18.70
N MET A 39 14.39 11.92 -18.34
CA MET A 39 14.76 12.18 -16.95
C MET A 39 13.59 12.69 -16.11
N GLU A 40 12.77 13.60 -16.65
CA GLU A 40 11.58 14.11 -15.96
C GLU A 40 10.57 12.99 -15.68
N ARG A 41 10.34 12.09 -16.64
CA ARG A 41 9.47 10.92 -16.44
C ARG A 41 10.01 9.99 -15.36
N LEU A 42 11.32 9.71 -15.35
CA LEU A 42 11.95 8.88 -14.33
C LEU A 42 11.87 9.51 -12.93
N ALA A 43 12.06 10.83 -12.83
CA ALA A 43 11.92 11.55 -11.56
C ALA A 43 10.49 11.49 -11.01
N LEU A 44 9.47 11.67 -11.87
CA LEU A 44 8.07 11.52 -11.47
C LEU A 44 7.73 10.09 -11.03
N GLU A 45 8.29 9.09 -11.70
CA GLU A 45 8.10 7.69 -11.33
C GLU A 45 8.75 7.37 -9.98
N GLN A 46 9.96 7.87 -9.72
CA GLN A 46 10.62 7.74 -8.42
C GLN A 46 9.82 8.41 -7.30
N ALA A 47 9.33 9.64 -7.51
CA ALA A 47 8.49 10.32 -6.55
C ALA A 47 7.20 9.53 -6.23
N SER A 48 6.57 8.93 -7.25
CA SER A 48 5.40 8.05 -7.04
C SER A 48 5.74 6.81 -6.21
N ARG A 49 6.90 6.20 -6.45
CA ARG A 49 7.35 5.02 -5.67
C ARG A 49 7.64 5.39 -4.21
N GLU A 50 8.19 6.57 -3.95
CA GLU A 50 8.40 7.07 -2.59
C GLU A 50 7.08 7.32 -1.85
N ASP A 51 6.10 7.92 -2.52
CA ASP A 51 4.76 8.12 -1.95
C ASP A 51 4.05 6.79 -1.65
N ASP A 52 4.16 5.81 -2.55
CA ASP A 52 3.62 4.47 -2.33
C ASP A 52 4.34 3.76 -1.16
N SER A 53 5.66 3.92 -1.04
CA SER A 53 6.43 3.42 0.10
C SER A 53 5.98 4.06 1.42
N ARG A 54 5.80 5.39 1.44
CA ARG A 54 5.28 6.11 2.62
C ARG A 54 3.88 5.63 3.02
N ARG A 55 3.00 5.38 2.04
CA ARG A 55 1.67 4.81 2.28
C ARG A 55 1.74 3.38 2.84
N ALA A 56 2.63 2.55 2.31
CA ALA A 56 2.84 1.20 2.82
C ALA A 56 3.33 1.20 4.28
N VAL A 57 4.29 2.06 4.63
CA VAL A 57 4.77 2.23 6.01
C VAL A 57 3.64 2.68 6.94
N ALA A 58 2.80 3.64 6.52
CA ALA A 58 1.66 4.10 7.29
C ALA A 58 0.62 2.98 7.53
N LEU A 59 0.36 2.14 6.53
CA LEU A 59 -0.52 0.97 6.67
C LEU A 59 0.04 -0.05 7.67
N VAL A 60 1.34 -0.36 7.59
CA VAL A 60 2.00 -1.28 8.53
C VAL A 60 1.93 -0.74 9.97
N GLN A 61 2.18 0.54 10.17
CA GLN A 61 2.05 1.18 11.49
C GLN A 61 0.61 1.11 12.02
N SER A 62 -0.39 1.36 11.17
CA SER A 62 -1.80 1.23 11.53
C SER A 62 -2.17 -0.21 11.93
N LEU A 63 -1.71 -1.20 11.15
CA LEU A 63 -1.95 -2.62 11.46
C LEU A 63 -1.29 -3.03 12.79
N ASN A 64 -0.06 -2.60 13.05
CA ASN A 64 0.61 -2.84 14.33
C ASN A 64 -0.15 -2.24 15.51
N GLY A 65 -0.72 -1.04 15.34
CA GLY A 65 -1.62 -0.44 16.32
C GLY A 65 -2.86 -1.29 16.61
N GLN A 66 -3.51 -1.83 15.57
CA GLN A 66 -4.68 -2.72 15.71
C GLN A 66 -4.32 -4.05 16.40
N VAL A 67 -3.21 -4.68 16.02
CA VAL A 67 -2.73 -5.91 16.65
C VAL A 67 -2.45 -5.69 18.14
N THR A 68 -1.85 -4.55 18.48
CA THR A 68 -1.57 -4.18 19.88
C THR A 68 -2.86 -3.98 20.67
N ALA A 69 -3.87 -3.32 20.10
CA ALA A 69 -5.18 -3.15 20.71
C ALA A 69 -5.90 -4.49 20.94
N LEU A 70 -5.87 -5.39 19.95
CA LEU A 70 -6.45 -6.74 20.07
C LEU A 70 -5.76 -7.57 21.14
N ARG A 71 -4.42 -7.51 21.24
CA ARG A 71 -3.68 -8.15 22.34
C ARG A 71 -4.14 -7.62 23.70
N GLY A 72 -4.30 -6.31 23.84
CA GLY A 72 -4.82 -5.69 25.07
C GLY A 72 -6.23 -6.14 25.43
N GLN A 73 -7.13 -6.27 24.43
CA GLN A 73 -8.48 -6.82 24.64
C GLN A 73 -8.44 -8.28 25.10
N ASN A 74 -7.59 -9.11 24.48
CA ASN A 74 -7.44 -10.50 24.85
C ASN A 74 -6.90 -10.65 26.28
N THR A 75 -5.89 -9.86 26.67
CA THR A 75 -5.40 -9.83 28.06
C THR A 75 -6.50 -9.44 29.05
N ARG A 76 -7.36 -8.48 28.71
CA ARG A 76 -8.50 -8.10 29.57
C ARG A 76 -9.51 -9.24 29.69
N LEU A 77 -9.83 -9.92 28.59
CA LEU A 77 -10.73 -11.09 28.59
C LEU A 77 -10.20 -12.21 29.47
N MET A 78 -8.91 -12.52 29.37
CA MET A 78 -8.27 -13.55 30.20
C MET A 78 -8.34 -13.21 31.69
N ARG A 79 -8.12 -11.95 32.09
CA ARG A 79 -8.28 -11.54 33.51
C ARG A 79 -9.72 -11.68 34.00
N MET A 80 -10.70 -11.30 33.18
CA MET A 80 -12.11 -11.48 33.57
C MET A 80 -12.45 -12.97 33.76
N PHE A 81 -11.90 -13.84 32.91
CA PHE A 81 -12.07 -15.28 33.04
C PHE A 81 -11.41 -15.84 34.30
N GLU A 82 -10.18 -15.41 34.61
CA GLU A 82 -9.47 -15.78 35.85
C GLU A 82 -10.21 -15.32 37.11
N ASP A 83 -10.74 -14.09 37.10
CA ASP A 83 -11.53 -13.56 38.22
C ASP A 83 -12.82 -14.38 38.42
N GLU A 84 -13.47 -14.82 37.34
CA GLU A 84 -14.67 -15.64 37.42
C GLU A 84 -14.38 -17.05 37.95
N LEU A 85 -13.28 -17.68 37.48
CA LEU A 85 -12.79 -18.93 38.04
C LEU A 85 -12.47 -18.80 39.54
N ARG A 86 -11.85 -17.68 39.94
CA ARG A 86 -11.53 -17.41 41.34
C ARG A 86 -12.80 -17.30 42.19
N LYS A 87 -13.85 -16.63 41.70
CA LYS A 87 -15.16 -16.58 42.38
C LYS A 87 -15.79 -17.96 42.54
N GLN A 88 -15.72 -18.81 41.51
CA GLN A 88 -16.25 -20.17 41.58
C GLN A 88 -15.45 -21.08 42.54
N SER A 89 -14.15 -20.83 42.69
CA SER A 89 -13.30 -21.60 43.60
C SER A 89 -13.41 -21.21 45.08
N GLN A 90 -14.07 -20.08 45.42
CA GLN A 90 -14.23 -19.70 46.81
C GLN A 90 -15.27 -20.62 47.47
N PRO A 91 -14.91 -21.33 48.56
CA PRO A 91 -15.88 -22.11 49.30
C PRO A 91 -17.00 -21.16 49.78
N PRO A 92 -18.27 -21.59 49.74
CA PRO A 92 -19.36 -20.78 50.25
C PRO A 92 -19.00 -20.36 51.66
N ARG A 93 -18.92 -19.04 51.90
CA ARG A 93 -18.69 -18.48 53.23
C ARG A 93 -19.78 -19.06 54.12
N ALA A 94 -19.42 -20.07 54.92
CA ALA A 94 -20.31 -20.58 55.94
C ALA A 94 -20.73 -19.36 56.75
N ALA A 95 -22.03 -19.04 56.73
CA ALA A 95 -22.59 -18.02 57.59
C ALA A 95 -22.41 -18.55 59.01
N MET A 96 -21.27 -18.20 59.63
CA MET A 96 -21.06 -18.43 61.04
C MET A 96 -22.17 -17.67 61.76
N PRO A 97 -23.06 -18.36 62.50
CA PRO A 97 -24.08 -17.69 63.26
C PRO A 97 -23.39 -16.76 64.26
N ALA A 98 -23.74 -15.48 64.21
CA ALA A 98 -23.30 -14.53 65.21
C ALA A 98 -23.86 -14.95 66.57
N SER A 99 -22.96 -15.04 67.55
CA SER A 99 -23.24 -15.14 68.98
C SER A 99 -23.80 -16.48 69.45
N PHE A 100 -22.89 -17.42 69.75
CA PHE A 100 -23.14 -18.42 70.79
C PHE A 100 -22.23 -18.08 71.97
N ASP A 101 -22.81 -17.39 72.95
CA ASP A 101 -22.17 -17.06 74.22
C ASP A 101 -22.02 -18.34 75.06
N GLY A 102 -20.83 -18.51 75.62
CA GLY A 102 -20.56 -19.29 76.83
C GLY A 102 -21.00 -20.76 76.86
N GLY A 103 -20.07 -21.69 76.61
CA GLY A 103 -20.28 -23.09 76.95
C GLY A 103 -19.07 -23.98 76.69
N ILE A 104 -18.25 -24.16 77.73
CA ILE A 104 -17.12 -25.09 77.77
C ILE A 104 -17.60 -26.50 77.38
N TRP A 105 -17.01 -27.09 76.35
CA TRP A 105 -17.07 -28.54 76.10
C TRP A 105 -15.67 -29.10 75.84
N PRO A 106 -15.28 -30.17 76.55
CA PRO A 106 -14.00 -30.84 76.36
C PRO A 106 -14.11 -31.96 75.31
N GLY A 107 -13.06 -32.09 74.51
CA GLY A 107 -12.55 -33.32 73.88
C GLY A 107 -13.51 -34.14 73.02
N GLN A 108 -13.19 -34.32 71.73
CA GLN A 108 -13.23 -35.65 71.12
C GLN A 108 -12.61 -35.71 69.72
N VAL A 109 -11.75 -36.73 69.58
CA VAL A 109 -11.40 -37.57 68.43
C VAL A 109 -11.03 -36.92 67.10
N GLN A 110 -9.72 -36.90 66.89
CA GLN A 110 -9.04 -36.77 65.61
C GLN A 110 -9.22 -38.06 64.79
N GLN A 111 -10.20 -38.11 63.89
CA GLN A 111 -10.27 -39.16 62.86
C GLN A 111 -9.62 -38.66 61.57
N HIS A 112 -8.37 -39.08 61.34
CA HIS A 112 -7.73 -39.04 60.03
C HIS A 112 -8.43 -40.02 59.10
N VAL A 113 -9.36 -39.55 58.26
CA VAL A 113 -9.88 -40.33 57.14
C VAL A 113 -8.98 -40.08 55.94
N ASN A 114 -7.99 -40.95 55.78
CA ASN A 114 -7.10 -40.99 54.63
C ASN A 114 -7.87 -41.64 53.46
N MET A 115 -8.61 -40.84 52.68
CA MET A 115 -9.23 -41.32 51.44
C MET A 115 -8.19 -41.39 50.33
N HIS A 116 -7.49 -42.51 50.24
CA HIS A 116 -6.81 -42.94 49.02
C HIS A 116 -7.86 -43.29 47.97
N MET A 117 -8.16 -42.35 47.07
CA MET A 117 -8.84 -42.63 45.81
C MET A 117 -7.91 -43.48 44.94
N ARG A 118 -8.30 -44.74 44.77
CA ARG A 118 -7.71 -45.74 43.86
C ARG A 118 -8.13 -45.40 42.41
N PRO A 119 -7.22 -45.31 41.43
CA PRO A 119 -7.63 -45.09 40.04
C PRO A 119 -8.02 -46.42 39.41
N GLU A 120 -9.33 -46.66 39.25
CA GLU A 120 -9.85 -47.72 38.38
C GLU A 120 -9.96 -47.20 36.94
N ASN A 121 -9.15 -47.82 36.07
CA ASN A 121 -9.53 -48.34 34.76
C ASN A 121 -10.47 -47.47 33.88
N TRP A 122 -9.88 -46.52 33.15
CA TRP A 122 -10.48 -45.95 31.94
C TRP A 122 -9.84 -46.59 30.71
N GLY A 123 -10.66 -47.25 29.89
CA GLY A 123 -10.25 -47.92 28.66
C GLY A 123 -9.75 -46.96 27.55
N PRO A 124 -9.20 -47.51 26.45
CA PRO A 124 -8.56 -46.73 25.40
C PRO A 124 -9.62 -46.18 24.44
N GLY A 125 -10.02 -44.92 24.63
CA GLY A 125 -10.90 -44.25 23.67
C GLY A 125 -11.55 -42.99 24.22
N GLY A 126 -10.82 -41.87 24.25
CA GLY A 126 -11.40 -40.56 24.56
C GLY A 126 -10.37 -39.42 24.55
N PRO A 127 -10.69 -38.23 24.01
CA PRO A 127 -9.70 -37.28 23.50
C PRO A 127 -9.18 -36.36 24.60
N MET A 128 -7.97 -36.61 25.09
CA MET A 128 -7.30 -35.71 26.02
C MET A 128 -5.83 -35.52 25.64
N GLN A 129 -5.59 -35.06 24.41
CA GLN A 129 -4.30 -34.54 23.96
C GLN A 129 -4.51 -33.27 23.13
N GLN A 130 -5.08 -32.22 23.73
CA GLN A 130 -5.13 -30.90 23.10
C GLN A 130 -4.57 -29.76 23.97
N ALA A 131 -4.32 -30.00 25.25
CA ALA A 131 -3.73 -29.00 26.14
C ALA A 131 -2.19 -28.94 26.09
N GLY A 132 -1.52 -29.96 25.54
CA GLY A 132 -0.05 -30.02 25.44
C GLY A 132 0.54 -29.40 24.17
N LEU A 133 -0.27 -29.22 23.11
CA LEU A 133 0.21 -28.68 21.83
C LEU A 133 0.11 -27.15 21.72
N PHE A 134 -0.63 -26.50 22.62
CA PHE A 134 -0.80 -25.04 22.58
C PHE A 134 0.40 -24.27 23.16
N ASN A 135 1.16 -24.88 24.08
CA ASN A 135 2.38 -24.26 24.62
C ASN A 135 3.63 -24.43 23.74
N GLN A 136 3.60 -25.31 22.73
CA GLN A 136 4.74 -25.52 21.82
C GLN A 136 4.73 -24.56 20.61
N PHE A 137 3.57 -23.99 20.26
CA PHE A 137 3.47 -22.95 19.22
C PHE A 137 3.79 -21.54 19.74
N GLN A 138 3.77 -21.32 21.06
CA GLN A 138 4.08 -20.02 21.64
C GLN A 138 5.60 -19.73 21.67
N THR A 139 6.46 -20.75 21.76
CA THR A 139 7.92 -20.56 21.88
C THR A 139 8.66 -20.53 20.54
N MET A 140 8.02 -20.89 19.42
CA MET A 140 8.63 -20.78 18.07
C MET A 140 8.30 -19.45 17.37
N SER A 141 7.53 -18.56 17.99
CA SER A 141 7.11 -17.29 17.36
C SER A 141 7.96 -16.08 17.76
N ASP A 142 8.80 -16.20 18.79
CA ASP A 142 9.63 -15.09 19.30
C ASP A 142 11.08 -15.11 18.77
N GLY A 143 11.49 -16.17 18.05
CA GLY A 143 12.84 -16.33 17.51
C GLY A 143 13.12 -15.54 16.23
N ASP A 144 12.11 -15.32 15.39
CA ASP A 144 12.30 -14.72 14.05
C ASP A 144 12.07 -13.20 14.00
N MET A 145 11.61 -12.58 15.10
CA MET A 145 11.34 -11.13 15.13
C MET A 145 12.58 -10.28 15.42
N GLN A 146 13.70 -10.87 15.86
CA GLN A 146 14.95 -10.13 16.10
C GLN A 146 15.79 -9.90 14.84
N GLN A 147 15.54 -10.62 13.74
CA GLN A 147 16.27 -10.41 12.48
C GLN A 147 15.77 -9.19 11.68
N ALA A 148 14.52 -8.76 11.89
CA ALA A 148 13.97 -7.57 11.22
C ALA A 148 14.50 -6.24 11.81
N GLY A 149 15.15 -6.27 12.97
CA GLY A 149 15.73 -5.09 13.63
C GLY A 149 17.09 -4.65 13.09
N LEU A 150 17.81 -5.52 12.37
CA LEU A 150 19.14 -5.20 11.84
C LEU A 150 19.12 -4.57 10.44
N PHE A 151 17.98 -4.57 9.75
CA PHE A 151 17.90 -4.06 8.38
C PHE A 151 17.57 -2.56 8.27
N ASN A 152 17.21 -1.90 9.38
CA ASN A 152 16.86 -0.46 9.41
C ASN A 152 18.02 0.47 9.83
N GLN A 153 19.25 -0.03 10.02
CA GLN A 153 20.37 0.78 10.51
C GLN A 153 21.31 1.33 9.40
N PHE A 154 20.97 1.19 8.12
CA PHE A 154 21.84 1.65 7.01
C PHE A 154 21.25 2.77 6.13
N GLN A 155 20.16 3.45 6.52
CA GLN A 155 19.51 4.45 5.63
C GLN A 155 19.39 5.87 6.19
N THR A 156 20.40 6.35 6.92
CA THR A 156 20.58 7.79 7.13
C THR A 156 21.98 8.21 6.67
N ALA A 157 22.15 8.31 5.36
CA ALA A 157 23.27 9.04 4.77
C ALA A 157 22.70 10.26 4.03
N ASP A 158 23.11 11.42 4.52
CA ASP A 158 22.82 12.79 4.08
C ASP A 158 23.22 13.02 2.61
N PRO A 159 22.41 13.66 1.75
CA PRO A 159 22.83 14.07 0.43
C PRO A 159 23.33 15.52 0.46
N GLN A 160 24.61 15.72 0.76
CA GLN A 160 25.27 17.01 0.54
C GLN A 160 26.55 16.80 -0.31
N LEU A 161 26.55 17.49 -1.46
CA LEU A 161 27.69 17.88 -2.30
C LEU A 161 28.33 16.84 -3.24
N LEU A 162 27.85 16.86 -4.49
CA LEU A 162 28.67 16.58 -5.67
C LEU A 162 28.69 17.84 -6.55
N GLN A 163 29.69 18.68 -6.33
CA GLN A 163 30.06 19.78 -7.22
C GLN A 163 31.15 19.24 -8.15
N VAL A 164 30.82 19.05 -9.43
CA VAL A 164 31.75 18.58 -10.46
C VAL A 164 32.59 19.76 -10.92
N GLY A 165 33.85 19.82 -10.49
CA GLY A 165 34.84 20.77 -10.99
C GLY A 165 35.66 20.14 -12.11
N TYR A 166 35.49 20.63 -13.34
CA TYR A 166 36.48 20.48 -14.41
C TYR A 166 37.52 21.60 -14.27
N GLY A 167 38.81 21.26 -14.23
CA GLY A 167 39.86 22.27 -14.17
C GLY A 167 41.27 21.69 -14.18
N SER A 168 41.93 21.82 -15.32
CA SER A 168 43.37 21.61 -15.51
C SER A 168 44.24 22.54 -14.66
N SER A 169 45.52 22.17 -14.59
CA SER A 169 46.73 22.99 -14.34
C SER A 169 47.31 23.05 -12.91
N SER A 170 48.48 22.42 -12.80
CA SER A 170 49.74 22.87 -12.16
C SER A 170 49.70 23.97 -11.08
N GLY A 171 50.34 23.68 -9.94
CA GLY A 171 50.92 24.71 -9.09
C GLY A 171 50.96 24.34 -7.61
N SER A 172 52.18 24.12 -7.09
CA SER A 172 52.48 24.09 -5.66
C SER A 172 52.07 25.39 -4.98
N THR A 173 51.44 25.33 -3.80
CA THR A 173 51.69 26.27 -2.69
C THR A 173 50.98 25.83 -1.41
N ALA A 174 51.67 26.01 -0.28
CA ALA A 174 51.25 25.63 1.06
C ALA A 174 49.93 26.29 1.48
N GLN A 175 49.03 25.53 2.12
CA GLN A 175 47.81 26.06 2.72
C GLN A 175 47.79 25.83 4.22
N VAL A 176 47.93 26.93 4.96
CA VAL A 176 47.55 27.08 6.37
C VAL A 176 46.03 27.18 6.42
N GLN A 177 45.35 26.32 7.17
CA GLN A 177 43.91 26.42 7.43
C GLN A 177 43.68 26.91 8.88
N PRO A 178 42.85 27.95 9.09
CA PRO A 178 42.42 28.36 10.42
C PRO A 178 41.20 27.54 10.87
N SER A 179 41.29 27.00 12.08
CA SER A 179 40.22 26.30 12.79
C SER A 179 39.18 27.31 13.31
N MET A 180 37.96 27.28 12.76
CA MET A 180 36.77 27.89 13.35
C MET A 180 35.69 26.81 13.47
N GLN A 181 35.66 26.13 14.60
CA GLN A 181 34.51 25.30 15.00
C GLN A 181 33.42 26.19 15.60
N PRO A 182 32.15 26.06 15.18
CA PRO A 182 31.05 26.72 15.86
C PRO A 182 30.69 25.98 17.17
N PRO A 183 30.27 26.70 18.22
CA PRO A 183 29.95 26.10 19.52
C PRO A 183 28.65 25.29 19.44
N ARG A 184 28.71 24.03 19.90
CA ARG A 184 27.55 23.15 20.10
C ARG A 184 26.66 23.71 21.21
N MET A 185 25.45 24.15 20.86
CA MET A 185 24.38 24.36 21.85
C MET A 185 23.83 23.01 22.33
N GLN A 186 23.96 22.76 23.62
CA GLN A 186 23.32 21.64 24.31
C GLN A 186 21.87 22.01 24.61
N PHE A 187 20.92 21.25 24.05
CA PHE A 187 19.51 21.36 24.43
C PHE A 187 19.22 20.41 25.60
N PRO A 188 18.61 20.88 26.69
CA PRO A 188 18.23 20.02 27.81
C PRO A 188 17.06 19.12 27.43
N ASN A 189 17.16 17.87 27.86
CA ASN A 189 16.16 16.81 27.70
C ASN A 189 14.91 17.15 28.53
N VAL A 190 13.89 17.73 27.90
CA VAL A 190 12.59 18.00 28.53
C VAL A 190 11.66 16.82 28.25
N GLN A 191 11.36 16.03 29.30
CA GLN A 191 10.29 15.04 29.25
C GLN A 191 8.94 15.75 29.03
N PRO A 192 8.12 15.31 28.06
CA PRO A 192 6.79 15.88 27.88
C PRO A 192 5.86 15.49 29.05
N PRO A 193 5.03 16.42 29.55
CA PRO A 193 4.10 16.13 30.64
C PRO A 193 3.03 15.13 30.21
N VAL A 194 2.79 14.15 31.09
CA VAL A 194 1.71 13.16 30.99
C VAL A 194 0.37 13.90 31.10
N GLN A 195 -0.35 14.02 29.98
CA GLN A 195 -1.72 14.55 30.00
C GLN A 195 -2.70 13.47 30.49
N PRO A 196 -3.58 13.78 31.46
CA PRO A 196 -4.64 12.87 31.86
C PRO A 196 -5.71 12.75 30.77
N ALA A 197 -6.17 11.53 30.54
CA ALA A 197 -7.19 11.22 29.54
C ALA A 197 -8.51 11.95 29.81
N PRO A 198 -9.21 12.46 28.77
CA PRO A 198 -10.49 13.14 28.95
C PRO A 198 -11.59 12.17 29.41
N PRO A 199 -12.55 12.63 30.22
CA PRO A 199 -13.66 11.81 30.70
C PRO A 199 -14.57 11.37 29.56
N VAL A 200 -14.90 10.08 29.56
CA VAL A 200 -15.83 9.43 28.63
C VAL A 200 -17.23 10.02 28.84
N GLN A 201 -17.73 10.77 27.86
CA GLN A 201 -19.13 11.20 27.83
C GLN A 201 -20.04 10.03 27.45
N PRO A 202 -21.18 9.84 28.14
CA PRO A 202 -22.17 8.84 27.76
C PRO A 202 -22.88 9.23 26.44
N ALA A 203 -23.08 8.23 25.59
CA ALA A 203 -23.68 8.37 24.27
C ALA A 203 -25.08 9.03 24.33
N PRO A 204 -25.39 9.99 23.43
CA PRO A 204 -26.71 10.57 23.36
C PRO A 204 -27.72 9.54 22.86
N LYS A 205 -28.82 9.36 23.60
CA LYS A 205 -29.98 8.57 23.19
C LYS A 205 -30.56 9.16 21.90
N VAL A 206 -30.38 8.45 20.79
CA VAL A 206 -31.00 8.75 19.51
C VAL A 206 -32.50 8.50 19.63
N ALA A 207 -33.28 9.58 19.68
CA ALA A 207 -34.73 9.53 19.51
C ALA A 207 -35.06 9.24 18.03
N ILE A 208 -35.85 8.20 17.81
CA ILE A 208 -36.36 7.80 16.50
C ILE A 208 -37.34 8.89 16.00
N PRO A 209 -37.12 9.52 14.83
CA PRO A 209 -38.06 10.48 14.30
C PRO A 209 -39.34 9.76 13.83
N ARG A 210 -40.47 10.16 14.41
CA ARG A 210 -41.80 9.80 13.90
C ARG A 210 -42.03 10.51 12.56
N LEU A 211 -42.39 9.73 11.56
CA LEU A 211 -42.93 10.20 10.29
C LEU A 211 -44.26 10.94 10.52
N PRO A 212 -44.48 12.12 9.92
CA PRO A 212 -45.83 12.62 9.71
C PRO A 212 -46.33 12.24 8.32
N ASP A 213 -47.54 11.68 8.32
CA ASP A 213 -48.38 11.49 7.15
C ASP A 213 -48.89 12.83 6.58
N ARG A 214 -48.93 12.84 5.25
CA ARG A 214 -49.93 13.47 4.36
C ARG A 214 -50.05 14.99 4.18
N ASN A 215 -50.28 15.29 2.90
CA ASN A 215 -51.18 16.27 2.28
C ASN A 215 -50.61 17.62 1.77
N ALA A 216 -50.50 17.64 0.44
CA ALA A 216 -51.17 18.56 -0.49
C ALA A 216 -50.82 20.06 -0.54
N SER A 217 -50.27 20.41 -1.71
CA SER A 217 -50.65 21.54 -2.58
C SER A 217 -50.26 22.98 -2.25
N SER A 218 -49.97 23.70 -3.34
CA SER A 218 -49.86 25.17 -3.52
C SER A 218 -48.69 25.87 -2.80
N SER A 219 -48.07 26.94 -3.27
CA SER A 219 -48.06 27.74 -4.50
C SER A 219 -46.95 28.79 -4.27
N SER A 220 -46.22 29.19 -5.31
CA SER A 220 -45.58 30.50 -5.49
C SER A 220 -44.78 31.14 -4.32
N ARG A 221 -43.45 31.20 -4.45
CA ARG A 221 -42.72 32.49 -4.47
C ARG A 221 -41.24 32.32 -4.80
N SER A 222 -40.84 33.00 -5.86
CA SER A 222 -39.48 33.23 -6.28
C SER A 222 -38.71 34.01 -5.21
N ALA A 223 -37.56 33.48 -4.80
CA ALA A 223 -36.50 34.22 -4.12
C ALA A 223 -35.22 34.06 -4.95
N PRO A 224 -34.54 35.15 -5.36
CA PRO A 224 -33.27 35.05 -6.07
C PRO A 224 -32.17 34.72 -5.06
N THR A 225 -31.92 33.42 -4.86
CA THR A 225 -30.78 32.98 -4.05
C THR A 225 -29.50 33.29 -4.80
N THR A 226 -28.69 34.14 -4.17
CA THR A 226 -27.32 34.49 -4.52
C THR A 226 -26.53 33.27 -4.96
N ARG A 227 -25.77 33.46 -6.05
CA ARG A 227 -24.84 32.51 -6.68
C ARG A 227 -23.89 31.90 -5.64
N GLY A 228 -24.35 30.85 -4.97
CA GLY A 228 -23.50 29.91 -4.29
C GLY A 228 -22.62 29.27 -5.34
N ARG A 229 -21.33 29.58 -5.28
CA ARG A 229 -20.23 28.94 -5.99
C ARG A 229 -20.32 27.44 -5.67
N ARG A 230 -21.16 26.70 -6.41
CA ARG A 230 -21.28 25.26 -6.28
C ARG A 230 -19.90 24.71 -6.54
N SER A 231 -19.22 24.31 -5.47
CA SER A 231 -18.06 23.44 -5.54
C SER A 231 -18.42 22.34 -6.52
N ARG A 232 -17.77 22.36 -7.70
CA ARG A 232 -17.96 21.33 -8.72
C ARG A 232 -17.58 20.03 -8.03
N LEU A 233 -18.58 19.25 -7.61
CA LEU A 233 -18.32 17.90 -7.13
C LEU A 233 -17.50 17.22 -8.23
N PRO A 234 -16.42 16.51 -7.87
CA PRO A 234 -15.62 15.78 -8.85
C PRO A 234 -16.57 14.92 -9.69
N PRO A 235 -16.38 14.87 -11.02
CA PRO A 235 -17.23 14.08 -11.89
C PRO A 235 -17.26 12.66 -11.35
N ALA A 236 -18.46 12.12 -11.13
CA ALA A 236 -18.63 10.78 -10.59
C ALA A 236 -17.76 9.79 -11.38
N PRO A 237 -17.09 8.84 -10.71
CA PRO A 237 -16.27 7.85 -11.38
C PRO A 237 -17.05 7.19 -12.50
N ARG A 238 -16.48 7.20 -13.71
CA ARG A 238 -17.14 6.66 -14.89
C ARG A 238 -17.30 5.16 -14.69
N ARG A 239 -18.54 4.66 -14.82
CA ARG A 239 -18.85 3.24 -14.74
C ARG A 239 -18.17 2.52 -15.90
N VAL A 240 -17.49 1.42 -15.58
CA VAL A 240 -16.80 0.59 -16.57
C VAL A 240 -17.76 -0.48 -17.09
N VAL A 241 -17.97 -0.55 -18.41
CA VAL A 241 -18.94 -1.45 -19.06
C VAL A 241 -18.17 -2.39 -19.97
N ALA A 242 -17.68 -3.53 -19.50
CA ALA A 242 -16.87 -4.43 -20.32
C ALA A 242 -17.58 -4.91 -21.60
N CYS A 243 -16.83 -5.11 -22.70
CA CYS A 243 -17.37 -5.70 -23.92
C CYS A 243 -17.68 -7.19 -23.73
N ILE A 244 -18.46 -7.78 -24.64
CA ILE A 244 -18.92 -9.16 -24.55
C ILE A 244 -17.74 -10.14 -24.54
N HIS A 245 -16.74 -9.96 -25.41
CA HIS A 245 -15.56 -10.81 -25.42
C HIS A 245 -14.71 -10.70 -24.15
N CYS A 246 -14.50 -9.48 -23.65
CA CYS A 246 -13.80 -9.30 -22.38
C CYS A 246 -14.57 -9.94 -21.22
N ARG A 247 -15.90 -9.86 -21.23
CA ARG A 247 -16.73 -10.52 -20.22
C ARG A 247 -16.63 -12.06 -20.32
N ASN A 248 -16.67 -12.61 -21.53
CA ASN A 248 -16.61 -14.05 -21.77
C ASN A 248 -15.25 -14.66 -21.38
N ASN A 249 -14.17 -13.90 -21.59
CA ASN A 249 -12.81 -14.32 -21.24
C ASN A 249 -12.37 -13.89 -19.83
N TRP A 250 -13.27 -13.38 -19.00
CA TRP A 250 -12.96 -12.85 -17.65
C TRP A 250 -11.93 -11.70 -17.62
N TRP A 251 -11.83 -10.94 -18.70
CA TRP A 251 -11.04 -9.71 -18.82
C TRP A 251 -11.84 -8.45 -18.48
N ALA A 252 -12.96 -8.58 -17.77
CA ALA A 252 -13.82 -7.44 -17.45
C ALA A 252 -13.07 -6.34 -16.67
N ASP A 253 -12.15 -6.73 -15.78
CA ASP A 253 -11.37 -5.80 -14.95
C ASP A 253 -10.21 -5.15 -15.71
N THR A 254 -9.84 -5.69 -16.87
CA THR A 254 -8.76 -5.17 -17.74
C THR A 254 -9.30 -4.61 -19.06
N CYS A 255 -10.62 -4.54 -19.21
CA CYS A 255 -11.25 -3.91 -20.36
C CYS A 255 -11.07 -2.39 -20.22
N ASP A 256 -10.34 -1.79 -21.16
CA ASP A 256 -10.05 -0.35 -21.25
C ASP A 256 -11.25 0.48 -21.67
N ASP A 257 -12.38 -0.17 -21.93
CA ASP A 257 -13.65 0.43 -22.26
C ASP A 257 -13.72 1.36 -23.48
N GLY A 258 -12.67 1.36 -24.29
CA GLY A 258 -12.67 1.94 -25.61
C GLY A 258 -13.53 1.12 -26.58
N GLU A 259 -13.80 1.71 -27.73
CA GLU A 259 -14.32 0.97 -28.86
C GLU A 259 -13.42 1.17 -30.10
N PRO A 260 -12.82 0.08 -30.61
CA PRO A 260 -12.68 -1.21 -29.93
C PRO A 260 -11.84 -1.10 -28.66
N CYS A 261 -12.15 -1.93 -27.66
CA CYS A 261 -11.28 -2.09 -26.50
C CYS A 261 -9.97 -2.76 -26.94
N GLN A 262 -8.84 -2.42 -26.34
CA GLN A 262 -7.51 -2.93 -26.68
C GLN A 262 -7.46 -4.46 -26.70
N ASN A 263 -8.11 -5.12 -25.74
CA ASN A 263 -8.20 -6.59 -25.72
C ASN A 263 -8.84 -7.13 -27.00
N CYS A 264 -9.98 -6.59 -27.43
CA CYS A 264 -10.63 -7.00 -28.68
C CYS A 264 -9.81 -6.62 -29.92
N ALA A 265 -9.21 -5.43 -29.94
CA ALA A 265 -8.38 -4.97 -31.05
C ALA A 265 -7.20 -5.92 -31.31
N LEU A 266 -6.69 -6.58 -30.27
CA LEU A 266 -5.59 -7.54 -30.35
C LEU A 266 -6.02 -8.97 -30.70
N THR A 267 -7.24 -9.41 -30.35
CA THR A 267 -7.64 -10.84 -30.50
C THR A 267 -8.72 -11.11 -31.54
N HIS A 268 -9.72 -10.22 -31.65
CA HIS A 268 -10.91 -10.45 -32.47
C HIS A 268 -11.03 -9.40 -33.59
N GLY A 269 -10.16 -8.38 -33.60
CA GLY A 269 -10.27 -7.26 -34.51
C GLY A 269 -11.23 -6.18 -33.99
N LYS A 270 -11.20 -5.03 -34.65
CA LYS A 270 -11.86 -3.80 -34.17
C LYS A 270 -13.39 -3.88 -34.22
N GLN A 271 -13.94 -4.64 -35.15
CA GLN A 271 -15.38 -4.67 -35.42
C GLN A 271 -16.16 -5.57 -34.46
N ASP A 272 -15.48 -6.55 -33.85
CA ASP A 272 -16.11 -7.54 -32.97
C ASP A 272 -16.29 -7.03 -31.53
N CYS A 273 -15.83 -5.81 -31.22
CA CYS A 273 -15.92 -5.24 -29.89
C CYS A 273 -17.34 -4.73 -29.58
N MET A 274 -18.27 -5.65 -29.33
CA MET A 274 -19.66 -5.35 -28.98
C MET A 274 -19.86 -5.28 -27.47
N ARG A 275 -20.76 -4.40 -27.02
CA ARG A 275 -21.20 -4.33 -25.61
C ARG A 275 -22.63 -4.81 -25.45
N GLN A 276 -22.94 -5.39 -24.30
CA GLN A 276 -24.28 -5.91 -24.04
C GLN A 276 -25.21 -4.79 -23.57
N ARG A 277 -26.41 -4.71 -24.16
CA ARG A 277 -27.49 -3.87 -23.62
C ARG A 277 -27.83 -4.25 -22.19
N CYS A 278 -28.14 -3.25 -21.37
CA CYS A 278 -28.68 -3.44 -20.02
C CYS A 278 -29.85 -4.43 -20.05
N LYS A 279 -29.75 -5.49 -19.24
CA LYS A 279 -30.75 -6.56 -19.17
C LYS A 279 -32.08 -6.08 -18.59
N ASN A 280 -32.04 -5.12 -17.67
CA ASN A 280 -33.22 -4.72 -16.92
C ASN A 280 -34.03 -3.65 -17.66
N ASN A 281 -33.38 -2.58 -18.10
CA ASN A 281 -33.98 -1.58 -18.98
C ASN A 281 -32.88 -0.89 -19.80
N TYR A 282 -32.98 -0.95 -21.12
CA TYR A 282 -32.02 -0.27 -22.01
C TYR A 282 -32.23 1.25 -22.05
N ALA A 283 -33.48 1.71 -21.91
CA ALA A 283 -33.82 3.12 -22.06
C ALA A 283 -33.06 4.03 -21.06
N ARG A 284 -32.61 5.20 -21.54
CA ARG A 284 -31.78 6.11 -20.76
C ARG A 284 -32.47 6.49 -19.43
N GLY A 285 -31.76 6.34 -18.31
CA GLY A 285 -32.26 6.74 -16.99
C GLY A 285 -33.32 5.83 -16.37
N THR A 286 -33.69 4.72 -17.02
CA THR A 286 -34.73 3.79 -16.52
C THR A 286 -34.17 2.59 -15.76
N CYS A 287 -32.84 2.39 -15.81
CA CYS A 287 -32.18 1.34 -15.04
C CYS A 287 -32.02 1.76 -13.57
N THR A 288 -32.59 0.96 -12.67
CA THR A 288 -32.56 1.20 -11.21
C THR A 288 -31.22 0.83 -10.56
N TYR A 289 -30.35 0.12 -11.28
CA TYR A 289 -29.06 -0.35 -10.75
C TYR A 289 -28.00 0.74 -10.87
N LYS A 290 -27.51 1.20 -9.71
CA LYS A 290 -26.45 2.21 -9.61
C LYS A 290 -25.13 1.76 -10.23
N ASP A 291 -24.86 0.46 -10.37
CA ASP A 291 -23.62 -0.05 -11.00
C ASP A 291 -23.94 -1.07 -12.09
N CYS A 292 -24.94 -0.75 -12.92
CA CYS A 292 -25.30 -1.60 -14.04
C CYS A 292 -24.11 -1.77 -15.01
N LYS A 293 -23.70 -3.02 -15.23
CA LYS A 293 -22.62 -3.41 -16.15
C LYS A 293 -23.06 -3.50 -17.62
N GLY A 294 -24.27 -3.04 -17.94
CA GLY A 294 -24.82 -3.03 -19.29
C GLY A 294 -24.84 -1.62 -19.88
N THR A 295 -24.80 -1.55 -21.21
CA THR A 295 -24.92 -0.29 -21.96
C THR A 295 -26.38 0.19 -21.96
N HIS A 296 -26.60 1.49 -21.86
CA HIS A 296 -27.93 2.12 -21.96
C HIS A 296 -28.05 2.95 -23.24
N GLU A 297 -29.27 3.31 -23.58
CA GLU A 297 -29.60 4.23 -24.65
C GLU A 297 -28.96 5.61 -24.38
N GLY A 298 -28.34 6.18 -25.42
CA GLY A 298 -27.60 7.44 -25.30
C GLY A 298 -26.16 7.32 -24.77
N ASP A 299 -25.67 6.10 -24.50
CA ASP A 299 -24.24 5.87 -24.29
C ASP A 299 -23.50 5.92 -25.65
N GLU A 300 -23.37 7.12 -26.22
CA GLU A 300 -22.75 7.39 -27.54
C GLU A 300 -21.28 6.95 -27.65
N ARG A 301 -20.66 6.61 -26.52
CA ARG A 301 -19.29 6.08 -26.46
C ARG A 301 -19.15 4.69 -27.09
N TYR A 302 -20.26 3.99 -27.32
CA TYR A 302 -20.27 2.62 -27.82
C TYR A 302 -21.15 2.56 -29.08
N ARG A 303 -20.51 2.45 -30.24
CA ARG A 303 -21.08 2.26 -31.58
C ARG A 303 -21.75 0.89 -31.72
N ASN A 304 -21.14 -0.17 -31.19
CA ASN A 304 -21.61 -1.54 -31.35
C ASN A 304 -22.21 -2.08 -30.04
N VAL A 305 -23.54 -2.10 -29.98
CA VAL A 305 -24.29 -2.58 -28.82
C VAL A 305 -25.18 -3.75 -29.22
N ALA A 306 -24.88 -4.95 -28.72
CA ALA A 306 -25.64 -6.16 -29.00
C ALA A 306 -26.87 -6.30 -28.10
N PRO A 307 -28.00 -6.84 -28.60
CA PRO A 307 -29.18 -7.07 -27.80
C PRO A 307 -28.91 -8.03 -26.65
N THR A 308 -29.65 -7.85 -25.54
CA THR A 308 -29.55 -8.75 -24.40
C THR A 308 -29.98 -10.16 -24.83
N GLY A 309 -29.11 -11.16 -24.62
CA GLY A 309 -29.42 -12.57 -24.85
C GLY A 309 -28.92 -13.16 -26.17
N VAL A 310 -28.33 -12.36 -27.05
CA VAL A 310 -27.85 -12.83 -28.38
C VAL A 310 -26.55 -13.64 -28.31
N TRP A 311 -25.84 -13.60 -27.19
CA TRP A 311 -24.61 -14.36 -27.02
C TRP A 311 -24.81 -15.33 -25.87
N GLY A 312 -24.88 -16.63 -26.22
CA GLY A 312 -24.72 -17.71 -25.26
C GLY A 312 -23.40 -17.47 -24.55
N LEU A 313 -23.49 -16.95 -23.32
CA LEU A 313 -22.35 -16.82 -22.42
C LEU A 313 -21.89 -18.25 -22.16
N SER A 314 -21.00 -18.77 -23.00
CA SER A 314 -20.15 -19.88 -22.60
C SER A 314 -19.33 -19.31 -21.46
N LEU A 315 -19.85 -19.47 -20.24
CA LEU A 315 -19.16 -19.12 -19.01
C LEU A 315 -17.95 -20.04 -18.97
N ILE A 316 -16.86 -19.61 -19.59
CA ILE A 316 -15.53 -20.17 -19.32
C ILE A 316 -15.41 -20.14 -17.80
N ASP A 317 -14.99 -21.24 -17.17
CA ASP A 317 -14.72 -21.20 -15.73
C ASP A 317 -13.63 -20.15 -15.48
N ARG A 318 -13.80 -19.30 -14.46
CA ARG A 318 -12.80 -18.30 -14.07
C ARG A 318 -11.42 -18.95 -13.83
N ARG A 319 -11.38 -20.21 -13.41
CA ARG A 319 -10.14 -20.99 -13.25
C ARG A 319 -9.40 -21.27 -14.57
N ASN A 320 -10.13 -21.28 -15.68
CA ASN A 320 -9.61 -21.49 -17.03
C ASN A 320 -9.50 -20.18 -17.82
N ALA A 321 -9.62 -19.02 -17.14
CA ALA A 321 -9.47 -17.73 -17.79
C ALA A 321 -8.02 -17.55 -18.26
N VAL A 322 -7.84 -17.43 -19.57
CA VAL A 322 -6.57 -17.01 -20.17
C VAL A 322 -6.29 -15.58 -19.70
N PRO A 323 -5.06 -15.18 -19.39
CA PRO A 323 -4.75 -13.79 -19.07
C PRO A 323 -5.11 -12.86 -20.24
N SER A 324 -5.53 -11.62 -19.92
CA SER A 324 -5.85 -10.62 -20.94
C SER A 324 -4.62 -10.36 -21.83
N PRO A 325 -4.78 -10.21 -23.16
CA PRO A 325 -3.68 -9.86 -24.06
C PRO A 325 -2.92 -8.61 -23.61
N VAL A 326 -3.65 -7.57 -23.18
CA VAL A 326 -3.07 -6.34 -22.64
C VAL A 326 -2.30 -6.62 -21.35
N GLN A 327 -2.83 -7.48 -20.47
CA GLN A 327 -2.13 -7.89 -19.26
C GLN A 327 -0.82 -8.63 -19.59
N VAL A 328 -0.84 -9.57 -20.54
CA VAL A 328 0.35 -10.28 -21.00
C VAL A 328 1.40 -9.32 -21.57
N LEU A 329 1.00 -8.32 -22.36
CA LEU A 329 1.91 -7.31 -22.89
C LEU A 329 2.51 -6.43 -21.78
N ARG A 330 1.71 -6.04 -20.79
CA ARG A 330 2.21 -5.28 -19.62
C ARG A 330 3.20 -6.09 -18.80
N ASP A 331 2.89 -7.36 -18.56
CA ASP A 331 3.77 -8.24 -17.78
C ASP A 331 5.09 -8.51 -18.52
N ARG A 332 5.05 -8.65 -19.85
CA ARG A 332 6.26 -8.71 -20.69
C ARG A 332 7.07 -7.42 -20.65
N ALA A 333 6.43 -6.26 -20.72
CA ALA A 333 7.11 -4.97 -20.63
C ALA A 333 7.80 -4.80 -19.27
N ARG A 334 7.11 -5.14 -18.17
CA ARG A 334 7.68 -5.13 -16.81
C ARG A 334 8.84 -6.10 -16.66
N ALA A 335 8.72 -7.30 -17.23
CA ALA A 335 9.82 -8.27 -17.22
C ALA A 335 11.03 -7.74 -18.00
N ALA A 336 10.83 -7.13 -19.17
CA ALA A 336 11.90 -6.53 -19.95
C ALA A 336 12.58 -5.36 -19.22
N GLU A 337 11.80 -4.50 -18.56
CA GLU A 337 12.31 -3.42 -17.71
C GLU A 337 13.13 -3.96 -16.53
N ALA A 338 12.67 -5.02 -15.88
CA ALA A 338 13.38 -5.68 -14.80
C ALA A 338 14.71 -6.29 -15.28
N THR A 339 14.71 -6.96 -16.44
CA THR A 339 15.94 -7.49 -17.06
C THR A 339 16.90 -6.36 -17.43
N ALA A 340 16.41 -5.26 -18.00
CA ALA A 340 17.24 -4.10 -18.31
C ALA A 340 17.80 -3.43 -17.04
N ALA A 341 17.02 -3.37 -15.96
CA ALA A 341 17.48 -2.87 -14.67
C ALA A 341 18.58 -3.77 -14.07
N ALA A 342 18.40 -5.10 -14.12
CA ALA A 342 19.41 -6.06 -13.68
C ALA A 342 20.70 -5.97 -14.51
N ALA A 343 20.59 -5.82 -15.83
CA ALA A 343 21.74 -5.64 -16.71
C ALA A 343 22.52 -4.35 -16.40
N ARG A 344 21.81 -3.24 -16.13
CA ARG A 344 22.45 -1.98 -15.68
C ARG A 344 23.14 -2.13 -14.32
N ALA A 345 22.52 -2.83 -13.37
CA ALA A 345 23.12 -3.10 -12.08
C ALA A 345 24.39 -3.98 -12.19
N ALA A 346 24.38 -4.99 -13.08
CA ALA A 346 25.54 -5.81 -13.36
C ALA A 346 26.66 -5.01 -14.07
N ALA A 347 26.30 -4.15 -15.02
CA ALA A 347 27.24 -3.31 -15.76
C ALA A 347 27.87 -2.20 -14.91
N ALA A 348 27.18 -1.73 -13.86
CA ALA A 348 27.75 -0.81 -12.87
C ALA A 348 28.93 -1.43 -12.09
N GLY A 349 29.14 -2.75 -12.23
CA GLY A 349 30.16 -3.52 -11.54
C GLY A 349 29.88 -3.62 -10.04
N PRO A 350 30.49 -4.58 -9.33
CA PRO A 350 30.70 -4.41 -7.90
C PRO A 350 31.64 -3.22 -7.76
N GLY A 351 31.08 -2.01 -7.65
CA GLY A 351 31.85 -0.81 -7.39
C GLY A 351 32.84 -1.12 -6.28
N ASN A 352 34.12 -0.79 -6.52
CA ASN A 352 35.26 -0.96 -5.64
C ASN A 352 34.99 -0.41 -4.22
N GLY A 353 34.19 -1.13 -3.46
CA GLY A 353 34.06 -1.02 -2.01
C GLY A 353 35.25 -1.64 -1.30
N VAL A 354 36.36 -1.88 -2.00
CA VAL A 354 37.69 -2.08 -1.43
C VAL A 354 38.25 -0.71 -1.03
N GLY A 355 37.47 0.04 -0.26
CA GLY A 355 37.78 1.33 0.31
C GLY A 355 38.19 1.18 1.76
N ARG A 356 39.36 0.58 1.98
CA ARG A 356 40.29 1.00 3.04
C ARG A 356 39.82 0.81 4.49
N VAL A 357 39.78 -0.44 4.95
CA VAL A 357 40.10 -0.74 6.35
C VAL A 357 41.59 -0.47 6.54
N MET A 358 41.95 0.80 6.81
CA MET A 358 43.27 1.13 7.35
C MET A 358 43.36 0.51 8.73
N GLY A 359 44.10 -0.58 8.84
CA GLY A 359 44.52 -1.14 10.11
C GLY A 359 45.23 -0.07 10.93
N ARG A 360 44.63 0.31 12.06
CA ARG A 360 45.36 0.90 13.18
C ARG A 360 46.16 -0.20 13.84
N THR A 361 47.35 -0.49 13.34
CA THR A 361 48.39 -1.14 14.14
C THR A 361 48.85 -0.13 15.19
N ALA A 362 48.48 -0.39 16.43
CA ALA A 362 49.03 0.29 17.59
C ALA A 362 50.51 -0.12 17.73
N LEU A 363 51.41 0.84 17.52
CA LEU A 363 52.81 0.74 17.91
C LEU A 363 52.89 1.09 19.41
N THR A 364 52.96 0.06 20.25
CA THR A 364 53.40 0.18 21.64
C THR A 364 54.91 0.43 21.63
N ILE A 365 55.33 1.61 22.10
CA ILE A 365 56.72 1.90 22.45
C ILE A 365 56.81 1.65 23.96
N GLU A 366 57.51 0.59 24.35
CA GLU A 366 57.94 0.36 25.73
C GLU A 366 59.22 1.19 26.00
N ASN A 367 59.25 1.80 27.18
CA ASN A 367 60.42 2.45 27.78
C ASN A 367 61.16 1.46 28.68
#